data_AF-A0A8I0VM81-F1
#
_entry.id   AF-A0A8I0VM81-F1
#
_cell.length_a   1.000
_cell.length_b   1.000
_cell.length_c   1.000
_cell.angle_alpha   90.00
_cell.angle_beta   90.00
_cell.angle_gamma   90.00
#
_symmetry.space_group_name_H-M   'P 1'
#
loop_
_entity.id
_entity.type
_entity.pdbx_description
1 polymer ?
#
loop_
_entity_poly.entity_id
_entity_poly.type
_entity_poly.pdbx_seq_one_letter_code
_entity_poly.pdbx_strand_id
1 'polypeptide(L)'
;MTWNPAQVHGLEARKIKYLVVPFTRGTGVDLGCGQERIWPGTLGIDRTLSPHGAGIARDIADLSIFADQSLDHLFSSHALDHFPAHRTREILGEWWRVLKPGGYLVLYLPHKDHFPQVGQPGCPPEHRCDLDEDTLLDLMRSIASPSGFGVVVEINEVRHAGHEYSLLQVFQKTRQPGFTAAPSLSGRKRALVIRYGGFGDILQAASVFPGLKAQGYEVWVNTTPKGRDILAFDPHIDGWWLQDTDQVPNTELGDYWQALRQRFDRVINLSESVEETLLTLPHRVNDQWHNQARRLLLNHNHMTVIHALAGVPEGSRLRFHASPVEQRQAQRMRQALGKGAVVMWVLSGSSLHKAWPFVDHVLAALLMTRPDIRIVLVGDAACRILEGGWRLERRVFRRSGRWSMRRTLSFAQQVDVLVGPETGVMNAMGLENVGKVLFLSHSSVENISSHWKNTINLKPPTEVTCHPCHRLHYGWERCHRDPQTGAAWCAAAIAPDRVTAAILFLLGEFHEKRRGH
;
A
#
# COMPACT_ATOMS: atom_id res chain seq x y z
N MET A 1 28.10 -23.05 22.00
CA MET A 1 27.60 -21.92 22.80
C MET A 1 28.01 -20.63 22.11
N THR A 2 27.05 -19.77 21.78
CA THR A 2 27.26 -18.53 20.99
C THR A 2 27.07 -17.27 21.84
N TRP A 3 26.40 -17.40 22.98
CA TRP A 3 26.17 -16.33 23.94
C TRP A 3 27.47 -15.81 24.58
N ASN A 4 27.54 -14.48 24.74
CA ASN A 4 28.63 -13.79 25.42
C ASN A 4 28.06 -12.67 26.30
N PRO A 5 28.29 -12.67 27.63
CA PRO A 5 27.74 -11.68 28.55
C PRO A 5 28.20 -10.24 28.22
N ALA A 6 29.37 -10.07 27.59
CA ALA A 6 29.87 -8.77 27.18
C ALA A 6 29.13 -8.15 25.97
N GLN A 7 28.29 -8.94 25.29
CA GLN A 7 27.58 -8.57 24.06
C GLN A 7 26.06 -8.50 24.26
N VAL A 8 25.58 -8.67 25.50
CA VAL A 8 24.17 -8.49 25.86
C VAL A 8 23.91 -7.01 26.10
N HIS A 9 23.05 -6.42 25.28
CA HIS A 9 22.73 -4.99 25.36
C HIS A 9 21.32 -4.71 25.92
N GLY A 10 20.62 -5.74 26.40
CA GLY A 10 19.31 -5.62 27.04
C GLY A 10 18.15 -5.24 26.10
N LEU A 11 18.38 -5.20 24.79
CA LEU A 11 17.41 -4.77 23.77
C LEU A 11 17.39 -5.74 22.58
N GLU A 12 17.22 -7.02 22.89
CA GLU A 12 17.28 -8.13 21.94
C GLU A 12 16.24 -8.01 20.81
N ALA A 13 15.08 -7.42 21.09
CA ALA A 13 14.03 -7.16 20.11
C ALA A 13 14.53 -6.36 18.88
N ARG A 14 15.53 -5.48 19.05
CA ARG A 14 16.12 -4.69 17.96
C ARG A 14 16.71 -5.56 16.85
N LYS A 15 17.18 -6.77 17.17
CA LYS A 15 17.79 -7.71 16.21
C LYS A 15 16.80 -8.22 15.17
N ILE A 16 15.51 -8.26 15.52
CA ILE A 16 14.45 -8.84 14.66
C ILE A 16 13.30 -7.89 14.36
N LYS A 17 13.25 -6.69 14.94
CA LYS A 17 12.05 -5.82 14.83
C LYS A 17 11.59 -5.60 13.38
N TYR A 18 12.51 -5.32 12.47
CA TYR A 18 12.22 -5.13 11.05
C TYR A 18 11.73 -6.39 10.33
N LEU A 19 12.10 -7.58 10.82
CA LEU A 19 11.73 -8.85 10.24
C LEU A 19 10.33 -9.30 10.64
N VAL A 20 9.77 -8.68 11.70
CA VAL A 20 8.44 -9.03 12.23
C VAL A 20 7.37 -7.98 11.97
N VAL A 21 7.67 -6.97 11.13
CA VAL A 21 6.73 -5.90 10.75
C VAL A 21 5.39 -6.46 10.26
N PRO A 22 5.31 -7.45 9.35
CA PRO A 22 4.01 -7.97 8.89
C PRO A 22 3.15 -8.62 9.99
N PHE A 23 3.79 -9.12 11.05
CA PHE A 23 3.17 -9.87 12.13
C PHE A 23 2.87 -9.03 13.37
N THR A 24 3.27 -7.75 13.36
CA THR A 24 3.06 -6.79 14.47
C THR A 24 2.15 -5.64 14.03
N ARG A 25 1.20 -5.95 13.15
CA ARG A 25 0.21 -5.00 12.58
C ARG A 25 -1.06 -4.93 13.44
N GLY A 26 -1.81 -3.84 13.30
CA GLY A 26 -3.03 -3.60 14.07
C GLY A 26 -2.79 -3.31 15.55
N THR A 27 -3.78 -3.64 16.39
CA THR A 27 -3.73 -3.43 17.85
C THR A 27 -3.03 -4.60 18.51
N GLY A 28 -1.88 -4.38 19.14
CA GLY A 28 -1.18 -5.44 19.84
C GLY A 28 -0.34 -4.98 21.01
N VAL A 29 0.26 -5.96 21.67
CA VAL A 29 0.98 -5.80 22.94
C VAL A 29 2.39 -6.37 22.84
N ASP A 30 3.34 -5.65 23.41
CA ASP A 30 4.71 -6.08 23.63
C ASP A 30 4.88 -6.50 25.11
N LEU A 31 5.10 -7.79 25.33
CA LEU A 31 5.10 -8.45 26.63
C LEU A 31 6.54 -8.67 27.11
N GLY A 32 6.90 -8.03 28.22
CA GLY A 32 8.27 -8.03 28.75
C GLY A 32 9.17 -7.04 28.02
N CYS A 33 8.60 -5.94 27.54
CA CYS A 33 9.31 -4.95 26.72
C CYS A 33 10.40 -4.16 27.46
N GLY A 34 10.44 -4.22 28.80
CA GLY A 34 11.41 -3.50 29.62
C GLY A 34 11.46 -2.01 29.31
N GLN A 35 12.62 -1.55 28.83
CA GLN A 35 12.87 -0.14 28.57
C GLN A 35 12.34 0.37 27.23
N GLU A 36 12.13 -0.51 26.25
CA GLU A 36 11.76 -0.14 24.87
C GLU A 36 10.75 -1.13 24.30
N ARG A 37 9.62 -0.60 23.83
CA ARG A 37 8.66 -1.38 23.04
C ARG A 37 9.11 -1.50 21.58
N ILE A 38 8.72 -2.59 20.93
CA ILE A 38 9.09 -2.89 19.55
C ILE A 38 8.72 -1.76 18.57
N TRP A 39 7.54 -1.16 18.74
CA TRP A 39 7.08 -0.01 17.96
C TRP A 39 6.45 1.06 18.85
N PRO A 40 6.60 2.36 18.52
CA PRO A 40 5.95 3.44 19.26
C PRO A 40 4.44 3.29 19.41
N GLY A 41 3.75 2.68 18.44
CA GLY A 41 2.30 2.45 18.45
C GLY A 41 1.82 1.19 19.18
N THR A 42 2.71 0.30 19.62
CA THR A 42 2.37 -0.92 20.35
C THR A 42 2.20 -0.64 21.85
N LEU A 43 1.30 -1.34 22.54
CA LEU A 43 1.18 -1.22 24.00
C LEU A 43 2.25 -2.07 24.69
N GLY A 44 3.13 -1.45 25.49
CA GLY A 44 4.12 -2.19 26.28
C GLY A 44 3.60 -2.60 27.66
N ILE A 45 3.82 -3.85 28.06
CA ILE A 45 3.56 -4.36 29.41
C ILE A 45 4.83 -4.98 29.98
N ASP A 46 5.17 -4.59 31.21
CA ASP A 46 6.25 -5.17 32.00
C ASP A 46 5.91 -5.02 33.49
N ARG A 47 6.74 -5.52 34.40
CA ARG A 47 6.60 -5.33 35.85
C ARG A 47 6.88 -3.88 36.28
N THR A 48 7.66 -3.14 35.50
CA THR A 48 8.06 -1.75 35.81
C THR A 48 7.72 -0.84 34.64
N LEU A 49 7.17 0.34 34.92
CA LEU A 49 6.90 1.36 33.90
C LEU A 49 8.21 1.91 33.30
N SER A 50 8.20 2.18 32.00
CA SER A 50 9.27 2.88 31.30
C SER A 50 8.69 3.88 30.30
N PRO A 51 9.19 5.14 30.21
CA PRO A 51 8.68 6.13 29.26
C PRO A 51 8.67 5.67 27.80
N HIS A 52 9.66 4.87 27.39
CA HIS A 52 9.80 4.34 26.04
C HIS A 52 9.44 2.85 25.91
N GLY A 53 9.11 2.19 27.03
CA GLY A 53 8.81 0.77 27.10
C GLY A 53 7.39 0.55 27.62
N ALA A 54 7.31 -0.07 28.80
CA ALA A 54 6.04 -0.44 29.41
C ALA A 54 5.19 0.78 29.82
N GLY A 55 4.01 0.88 29.21
CA GLY A 55 2.97 1.82 29.60
C GLY A 55 2.04 1.27 30.68
N ILE A 56 2.09 -0.04 30.95
CA ILE A 56 1.33 -0.72 32.00
C ILE A 56 2.28 -1.58 32.83
N ALA A 57 2.26 -1.40 34.15
CA ALA A 57 2.98 -2.24 35.10
C ALA A 57 2.12 -3.43 35.53
N ARG A 58 2.38 -4.63 35.02
CA ARG A 58 1.66 -5.87 35.38
C ARG A 58 2.49 -7.13 35.07
N ASP A 59 2.20 -8.23 35.75
CA ASP A 59 2.71 -9.54 35.37
C ASP A 59 2.15 -9.97 34.01
N ILE A 60 3.04 -10.27 33.05
CA ILE A 60 2.66 -10.72 31.71
C ILE A 60 2.08 -12.13 31.70
N ALA A 61 2.15 -12.88 32.81
CA ALA A 61 1.46 -14.16 32.97
C ALA A 61 -0.07 -14.02 33.13
N ASP A 62 -0.57 -12.84 33.50
CA ASP A 62 -1.99 -12.55 33.64
C ASP A 62 -2.38 -11.49 32.60
N LEU A 63 -3.21 -11.86 31.61
CA LEU A 63 -3.73 -10.95 30.60
C LEU A 63 -5.21 -10.58 30.79
N SER A 64 -5.76 -10.74 31.99
CA SER A 64 -7.17 -10.49 32.34
C SER A 64 -7.73 -9.10 32.02
N ILE A 65 -6.91 -8.05 31.93
CA ILE A 65 -7.37 -6.72 31.45
C ILE A 65 -7.85 -6.75 30.00
N PHE A 66 -7.48 -7.76 29.23
CA PHE A 66 -7.90 -7.93 27.84
C PHE A 66 -8.97 -9.02 27.71
N ALA A 67 -10.02 -8.69 26.96
CA ALA A 67 -11.03 -9.65 26.57
C ALA A 67 -10.42 -10.73 25.65
N ASP A 68 -11.06 -11.90 25.61
CA ASP A 68 -10.75 -12.96 24.65
C ASP A 68 -10.76 -12.40 23.23
N GLN A 69 -9.80 -12.83 22.40
CA GLN A 69 -9.77 -12.49 20.97
C GLN A 69 -9.89 -10.98 20.71
N SER A 70 -9.18 -10.16 21.48
CA SER A 70 -9.23 -8.70 21.40
C SER A 70 -7.99 -8.08 20.74
N LEU A 71 -6.88 -8.83 20.63
CA LEU A 71 -5.61 -8.35 20.09
C LEU A 71 -5.30 -8.95 18.71
N ASP A 72 -4.73 -8.13 17.83
CA ASP A 72 -4.25 -8.53 16.49
C ASP A 72 -2.85 -9.16 16.55
N HIS A 73 -2.03 -8.78 17.52
CA HIS A 73 -0.74 -9.42 17.76
C HIS A 73 -0.29 -9.38 19.22
N LEU A 74 0.56 -10.34 19.58
CA LEU A 74 1.39 -10.35 20.77
C LEU A 74 2.85 -10.53 20.34
N PHE A 75 3.72 -9.69 20.87
CA PHE A 75 5.16 -9.78 20.70
C PHE A 75 5.82 -10.00 22.05
N SER A 76 6.81 -10.88 22.13
CA SER A 76 7.64 -11.03 23.32
C SER A 76 9.06 -11.40 22.93
N SER A 77 10.04 -10.74 23.56
CA SER A 77 11.46 -10.96 23.35
C SER A 77 12.13 -11.24 24.69
N HIS A 78 12.74 -12.43 24.85
CA HIS A 78 13.52 -12.82 26.04
C HIS A 78 12.79 -12.53 27.38
N ALA A 79 11.50 -12.89 27.45
CA ALA A 79 10.70 -12.70 28.65
C ALA A 79 9.97 -13.97 29.11
N LEU A 80 9.57 -14.85 28.17
CA LEU A 80 8.89 -16.10 28.50
C LEU A 80 9.81 -17.08 29.24
N ASP A 81 11.11 -17.08 28.90
CA ASP A 81 12.13 -17.92 29.51
C ASP A 81 12.43 -17.53 30.97
N HIS A 82 11.91 -16.41 31.45
CA HIS A 82 11.98 -16.02 32.86
C HIS A 82 10.97 -16.72 33.76
N PHE A 83 10.02 -17.46 33.17
CA PHE A 83 9.05 -18.26 33.91
C PHE A 83 9.53 -19.71 34.05
N PRO A 84 9.22 -20.39 35.18
CA PRO A 84 9.54 -21.81 35.31
C PRO A 84 8.86 -22.65 34.23
N ALA A 85 9.56 -23.67 33.71
CA ALA A 85 9.07 -24.54 32.63
C ALA A 85 7.64 -25.09 32.85
N HIS A 86 7.27 -25.43 34.08
CA HIS A 86 5.95 -25.97 34.41
C HIS A 86 4.79 -24.95 34.22
N ARG A 87 5.08 -23.64 34.17
CA ARG A 87 4.10 -22.56 33.94
C ARG A 87 4.03 -22.09 32.49
N THR A 88 5.04 -22.39 31.67
CA THR A 88 5.14 -21.87 30.29
C THR A 88 3.88 -22.18 29.47
N ARG A 89 3.32 -23.39 29.60
CA ARG A 89 2.07 -23.78 28.91
C ARG A 89 0.86 -22.94 29.33
N GLU A 90 0.70 -22.70 30.63
CA GLU A 90 -0.39 -21.90 31.18
C GLU A 90 -0.34 -20.46 30.64
N ILE A 91 0.85 -19.86 30.70
CA ILE A 91 1.11 -18.47 30.26
C ILE A 91 0.87 -18.32 28.76
N LEU A 92 1.43 -19.21 27.94
CA LEU A 92 1.18 -19.20 26.50
C LEU A 92 -0.30 -19.44 26.18
N GLY A 93 -1.02 -20.22 26.98
CA GLY A 93 -2.47 -20.39 26.87
C GLY A 93 -3.22 -19.09 27.09
N GLU A 94 -2.84 -18.30 28.09
CA GLU A 94 -3.41 -16.98 28.39
C GLU A 94 -3.09 -15.97 27.26
N TRP A 95 -1.88 -15.99 26.74
CA TRP A 95 -1.49 -15.18 25.57
C TRP A 95 -2.30 -15.57 24.34
N TRP A 96 -2.50 -16.87 24.11
CA TRP A 96 -3.30 -17.37 23.01
C TRP A 96 -4.78 -16.99 23.14
N ARG A 97 -5.34 -16.93 24.37
CA ARG A 97 -6.74 -16.55 24.63
C ARG A 97 -7.07 -15.17 24.09
N VAL A 98 -6.24 -14.16 24.40
CA VAL A 98 -6.49 -12.76 24.02
C VAL A 98 -6.25 -12.48 22.54
N LEU A 99 -5.53 -13.36 21.84
CA LEU A 99 -5.25 -13.22 20.41
C LEU A 99 -6.48 -13.55 19.56
N LYS A 100 -6.79 -12.69 18.58
CA LYS A 100 -7.85 -12.92 17.58
C LYS A 100 -7.50 -14.07 16.65
N PRO A 101 -8.49 -14.80 16.11
CA PRO A 101 -8.28 -15.58 14.90
C PRO A 101 -7.84 -14.66 13.74
N GLY A 102 -6.73 -15.00 13.12
CA GLY A 102 -5.99 -14.20 12.14
C GLY A 102 -4.83 -13.40 12.74
N GLY A 103 -4.77 -13.28 14.07
CA GLY A 103 -3.70 -12.59 14.78
C GLY A 103 -2.44 -13.43 14.96
N TYR A 104 -1.35 -12.78 15.34
CA TYR A 104 -0.01 -13.38 15.43
C TYR A 104 0.55 -13.35 16.86
N LEU A 105 1.14 -14.47 17.29
CA LEU A 105 2.03 -14.55 18.43
C LEU A 105 3.48 -14.63 17.92
N VAL A 106 4.30 -13.64 18.27
CA VAL A 106 5.69 -13.52 17.85
C VAL A 106 6.60 -13.72 19.06
N LEU A 107 7.43 -14.77 19.02
CA LEU A 107 8.35 -15.12 20.10
C LEU A 107 9.79 -15.06 19.60
N TYR A 108 10.62 -14.25 20.27
CA TYR A 108 12.07 -14.23 20.08
C TYR A 108 12.75 -14.57 21.40
N LEU A 109 13.21 -15.80 21.57
CA LEU A 109 13.64 -16.35 22.87
C LEU A 109 15.05 -16.95 22.80
N PRO A 110 15.81 -17.03 23.91
CA PRO A 110 17.07 -17.76 23.94
C PRO A 110 16.87 -19.22 23.49
N HIS A 111 17.79 -19.71 22.67
CA HIS A 111 17.80 -21.12 22.26
C HIS A 111 18.71 -21.93 23.18
N LYS A 112 18.22 -23.06 23.73
CA LYS A 112 18.90 -23.86 24.75
C LYS A 112 20.32 -24.34 24.40
N ASP A 113 20.62 -24.49 23.10
CA ASP A 113 21.94 -24.93 22.62
C ASP A 113 22.92 -23.75 22.41
N HIS A 114 22.40 -22.52 22.41
CA HIS A 114 23.15 -21.30 22.14
C HIS A 114 23.29 -20.38 23.35
N PHE A 115 22.49 -20.60 24.39
CA PHE A 115 22.46 -19.88 25.66
C PHE A 115 22.79 -20.81 26.86
N PRO A 116 23.40 -20.34 27.96
CA PRO A 116 23.69 -21.19 29.12
C PRO A 116 22.40 -21.70 29.78
N GLN A 117 22.32 -23.02 29.97
CA GLN A 117 21.10 -23.65 30.47
C GLN A 117 20.91 -23.46 31.97
N VAL A 118 19.67 -23.63 32.45
CA VAL A 118 19.34 -23.51 33.88
C VAL A 118 20.24 -24.42 34.72
N GLY A 119 20.90 -23.82 35.72
CA GLY A 119 21.83 -24.52 36.61
C GLY A 119 23.27 -24.66 36.07
N GLN A 120 23.55 -24.26 34.83
CA GLN A 120 24.92 -24.20 34.30
C GLN A 120 25.63 -22.90 34.71
N PRO A 121 26.97 -22.92 34.86
CA PRO A 121 27.74 -21.70 35.09
C PRO A 121 27.51 -20.65 34.00
N GLY A 122 27.25 -19.40 34.43
CA GLY A 122 27.00 -18.28 33.52
C GLY A 122 25.54 -18.07 33.12
N CYS A 123 24.64 -18.98 33.49
CA CYS A 123 23.19 -18.79 33.32
C CYS A 123 22.69 -17.65 34.25
N PRO A 124 22.07 -16.58 33.71
CA PRO A 124 21.53 -15.50 34.53
C PRO A 124 20.40 -16.00 35.47
N PRO A 125 20.31 -15.52 36.72
CA PRO A 125 19.29 -15.96 37.68
C PRO A 125 17.84 -15.79 37.21
N GLU A 126 17.60 -14.82 36.33
CA GLU A 126 16.32 -14.54 35.71
C GLU A 126 15.90 -15.58 34.67
N HIS A 127 16.83 -16.36 34.10
CA HIS A 127 16.52 -17.44 33.15
C HIS A 127 16.09 -18.70 33.90
N ARG A 128 14.87 -19.17 33.65
CA ARG A 128 14.22 -20.24 34.45
C ARG A 128 13.64 -21.38 33.62
N CYS A 129 13.77 -21.32 32.30
CA CYS A 129 13.31 -22.36 31.39
C CYS A 129 14.16 -22.41 30.12
N ASP A 130 14.75 -23.57 29.85
CA ASP A 130 15.43 -23.87 28.59
C ASP A 130 14.39 -24.18 27.50
N LEU A 131 14.48 -23.51 26.36
CA LEU A 131 13.55 -23.66 25.23
C LEU A 131 14.31 -23.90 23.93
N ASP A 132 13.71 -24.71 23.06
CA ASP A 132 14.10 -24.90 21.65
C ASP A 132 12.86 -24.79 20.74
N GLU A 133 13.07 -24.89 19.43
CA GLU A 133 12.02 -24.77 18.44
C GLU A 133 10.94 -25.84 18.63
N ASP A 134 11.33 -27.09 18.90
CA ASP A 134 10.41 -28.23 19.00
C ASP A 134 9.54 -28.15 20.26
N THR A 135 10.12 -27.73 21.38
CA THR A 135 9.43 -27.52 22.65
C THR A 135 8.28 -26.52 22.48
N LEU A 136 8.54 -25.40 21.80
CA LEU A 136 7.52 -24.39 21.53
C LEU A 136 6.46 -24.89 20.55
N LEU A 137 6.82 -25.65 19.52
CA LEU A 137 5.86 -26.27 18.60
C LEU A 137 4.91 -27.20 19.37
N ASP A 138 5.43 -28.05 20.25
CA ASP A 138 4.64 -28.99 21.04
C ASP A 138 3.76 -28.29 22.09
N LEU A 139 4.27 -27.22 22.73
CA LEU A 139 3.47 -26.38 23.60
C LEU A 139 2.29 -25.76 22.83
N MET A 140 2.55 -25.16 21.67
CA MET A 140 1.50 -24.57 20.84
C MET A 140 0.48 -25.60 20.34
N ARG A 141 0.90 -26.82 19.98
CA ARG A 141 -0.02 -27.94 19.66
C ARG A 141 -0.93 -28.26 20.85
N SER A 142 -0.35 -28.36 22.05
CA SER A 142 -1.08 -28.70 23.28
C SER A 142 -2.05 -27.61 23.73
N ILE A 143 -1.83 -26.35 23.34
CA ILE A 143 -2.68 -25.20 23.62
C ILE A 143 -3.79 -25.08 22.58
N ALA A 144 -3.45 -25.21 21.29
CA ALA A 144 -4.39 -25.03 20.20
C ALA A 144 -5.44 -26.14 20.14
N SER A 145 -5.02 -27.41 20.27
CA SER A 145 -5.90 -28.59 20.17
C SER A 145 -7.18 -28.51 21.05
N PRO A 146 -7.10 -28.22 22.36
CA PRO A 146 -8.29 -28.09 23.20
C PRO A 146 -9.04 -26.75 23.01
N SER A 147 -8.43 -25.73 22.42
CA SER A 147 -9.03 -24.40 22.26
C SER A 147 -10.02 -24.29 21.11
N GLY A 148 -10.07 -25.29 20.22
CA GLY A 148 -10.88 -25.25 18.99
C GLY A 148 -10.32 -24.34 17.89
N PHE A 149 -9.14 -23.76 18.10
CA PHE A 149 -8.41 -22.96 17.10
C PHE A 149 -7.25 -23.76 16.50
N GLY A 150 -6.84 -23.38 15.29
CA GLY A 150 -5.63 -23.91 14.66
C GLY A 150 -4.44 -22.97 14.75
N VAL A 151 -3.29 -23.48 14.34
CA VAL A 151 -2.01 -22.77 14.29
C VAL A 151 -1.41 -22.91 12.90
N VAL A 152 -0.99 -21.79 12.32
CA VAL A 152 -0.06 -21.76 11.20
C VAL A 152 1.28 -21.23 11.71
N VAL A 153 2.35 -22.01 11.52
CA VAL A 153 3.72 -21.60 11.85
C VAL A 153 4.28 -20.81 10.67
N GLU A 154 4.31 -19.48 10.79
CA GLU A 154 4.74 -18.55 9.74
C GLU A 154 6.27 -18.42 9.67
N ILE A 155 6.93 -18.47 10.83
CA ILE A 155 8.38 -18.46 10.96
C ILE A 155 8.77 -19.53 11.97
N ASN A 156 9.80 -20.30 11.62
CA ASN A 156 10.50 -21.20 12.53
C ASN A 156 12.00 -21.17 12.24
N GLU A 157 12.74 -20.35 12.99
CA GLU A 157 14.17 -20.08 12.75
C GLU A 157 15.00 -20.21 14.02
N VAL A 158 16.09 -20.96 13.93
CA VAL A 158 17.20 -20.90 14.90
C VAL A 158 18.20 -19.86 14.40
N ARG A 159 18.54 -18.90 15.25
CA ARG A 159 19.33 -17.70 14.92
C ARG A 159 20.56 -17.62 15.81
N HIS A 160 21.69 -18.05 15.25
CA HIS A 160 22.99 -18.15 15.93
C HIS A 160 24.12 -17.38 15.23
N ALA A 161 23.80 -16.52 14.26
CA ALA A 161 24.79 -15.76 13.50
C ALA A 161 25.20 -14.49 14.25
N GLY A 162 26.50 -14.14 14.23
CA GLY A 162 27.01 -12.94 14.89
C GLY A 162 26.80 -12.97 16.41
N HIS A 163 25.98 -12.06 16.92
CA HIS A 163 25.63 -11.95 18.34
C HIS A 163 24.22 -12.49 18.66
N GLU A 164 23.60 -13.25 17.75
CA GLU A 164 22.33 -13.93 18.01
C GLU A 164 22.56 -15.29 18.68
N TYR A 165 21.66 -15.64 19.60
CA TYR A 165 21.66 -16.91 20.35
C TYR A 165 20.23 -17.41 20.58
N SER A 166 19.33 -17.09 19.65
CA SER A 166 17.89 -17.11 19.86
C SER A 166 17.17 -17.94 18.82
N LEU A 167 15.94 -18.33 19.13
CA LEU A 167 14.96 -18.77 18.15
C LEU A 167 13.98 -17.63 17.85
N LEU A 168 13.51 -17.55 16.61
CA LEU A 168 12.37 -16.72 16.21
C LEU A 168 11.26 -17.63 15.70
N GLN A 169 10.12 -17.60 16.37
CA GLN A 169 8.92 -18.30 15.91
C GLN A 169 7.72 -17.35 15.85
N VAL A 170 6.95 -17.47 14.77
CA VAL A 170 5.72 -16.70 14.57
C VAL A 170 4.57 -17.66 14.33
N PHE A 171 3.54 -17.55 15.17
CA PHE A 171 2.35 -18.39 15.12
C PHE A 171 1.13 -17.55 14.76
N GLN A 172 0.46 -17.88 13.67
CA GLN A 172 -0.85 -17.33 13.37
C GLN A 172 -1.95 -18.19 13.99
N LYS A 173 -2.87 -17.57 14.73
CA LYS A 173 -4.08 -18.24 15.21
C LYS A 173 -5.10 -18.35 14.09
N THR A 174 -5.68 -19.52 13.85
CA THR A 174 -6.69 -19.70 12.80
C THR A 174 -8.01 -20.22 13.39
N ARG A 175 -9.11 -19.96 12.69
CA ARG A 175 -10.44 -20.46 13.10
C ARG A 175 -10.62 -21.95 12.88
N GLN A 176 -9.89 -22.53 11.93
CA GLN A 176 -9.98 -23.95 11.60
C GLN A 176 -8.98 -24.71 12.46
N PRO A 177 -9.40 -25.72 13.23
CA PRO A 177 -8.49 -26.58 13.95
C PRO A 177 -7.46 -27.20 13.01
N GLY A 178 -6.22 -27.32 13.49
CA GLY A 178 -5.11 -27.86 12.70
C GLY A 178 -3.79 -27.26 13.13
N PHE A 179 -2.71 -27.91 12.74
CA PHE A 179 -1.36 -27.44 12.99
C PHE A 179 -0.56 -27.61 11.71
N THR A 180 -0.25 -26.51 11.03
CA THR A 180 0.48 -26.53 9.75
C THR A 180 1.63 -25.55 9.78
N ALA A 181 2.70 -25.83 9.05
CA ALA A 181 3.65 -24.79 8.69
C ALA A 181 3.08 -23.97 7.53
N ALA A 182 3.40 -22.68 7.47
CA ALA A 182 3.25 -21.91 6.24
C ALA A 182 4.00 -22.65 5.12
N PRO A 183 3.51 -22.59 3.87
CA PRO A 183 4.17 -23.26 2.75
C PRO A 183 5.67 -22.92 2.77
N SER A 184 6.53 -23.94 2.83
CA SER A 184 7.95 -23.68 2.68
C SER A 184 8.15 -23.02 1.31
N LEU A 185 9.04 -22.03 1.28
CA LEU A 185 9.35 -21.26 0.08
C LEU A 185 9.62 -22.22 -1.07
N SER A 186 9.05 -21.98 -2.25
CA SER A 186 9.01 -22.92 -3.39
C SER A 186 10.37 -23.28 -4.00
N GLY A 187 11.48 -22.95 -3.32
CA GLY A 187 12.85 -23.03 -3.82
C GLY A 187 13.18 -21.96 -4.87
N ARG A 188 12.20 -21.16 -5.31
CA ARG A 188 12.38 -20.09 -6.29
C ARG A 188 12.97 -18.85 -5.64
N LYS A 189 13.73 -18.09 -6.43
CA LYS A 189 14.24 -16.77 -6.05
C LYS A 189 13.09 -15.81 -5.81
N ARG A 190 13.19 -14.95 -4.80
CA ARG A 190 12.17 -13.98 -4.43
C ARG A 190 12.62 -12.56 -4.70
N ALA A 191 11.77 -11.80 -5.38
CA ALA A 191 11.92 -10.37 -5.56
C ALA A 191 10.89 -9.63 -4.70
N LEU A 192 11.36 -8.76 -3.82
CA LEU A 192 10.51 -7.81 -3.10
C LEU A 192 10.46 -6.48 -3.85
N VAL A 193 9.25 -6.04 -4.20
CA VAL A 193 9.00 -4.68 -4.71
C VAL A 193 8.43 -3.84 -3.59
N ILE A 194 9.15 -2.79 -3.19
CA ILE A 194 8.73 -1.83 -2.17
C ILE A 194 8.08 -0.65 -2.87
N ARG A 195 6.82 -0.36 -2.54
CA ARG A 195 6.12 0.85 -2.99
C ARG A 195 5.10 1.33 -1.98
N TYR A 196 5.43 2.42 -1.30
CA TYR A 196 4.49 3.23 -0.54
C TYR A 196 3.92 4.37 -1.40
N GLY A 197 2.80 4.97 -0.99
CA GLY A 197 2.23 6.12 -1.69
C GLY A 197 0.72 6.01 -1.95
N GLY A 198 0.26 6.75 -2.94
CA GLY A 198 -1.12 6.77 -3.39
C GLY A 198 -1.52 5.58 -4.25
N PHE A 199 -2.76 5.61 -4.76
CA PHE A 199 -3.28 4.52 -5.59
C PHE A 199 -2.64 4.47 -6.99
N GLY A 200 -2.29 5.62 -7.58
CA GLY A 200 -1.60 5.65 -8.87
C GLY A 200 -0.18 5.07 -8.76
N ASP A 201 0.50 5.37 -7.66
CA ASP A 201 1.86 4.94 -7.35
C ASP A 201 2.01 3.42 -7.30
N ILE A 202 1.10 2.75 -6.60
CA ILE A 202 1.11 1.28 -6.49
C ILE A 202 0.69 0.60 -7.80
N LEU A 203 -0.21 1.21 -8.59
CA LEU A 203 -0.57 0.72 -9.93
C LEU A 203 0.59 0.84 -10.91
N GLN A 204 1.34 1.95 -10.84
CA GLN A 204 2.54 2.16 -11.64
C GLN A 204 3.62 1.13 -11.29
N ALA A 205 3.84 0.85 -9.99
CA ALA A 205 4.76 -0.21 -9.58
C ALA A 205 4.35 -1.59 -10.09
N ALA A 206 3.05 -1.88 -10.20
CA ALA A 206 2.59 -3.19 -10.69
C ALA A 206 2.98 -3.51 -12.14
N SER A 207 3.33 -2.50 -12.93
CA SER A 207 3.82 -2.67 -14.31
C SER A 207 5.06 -3.56 -14.41
N VAL A 208 5.89 -3.65 -13.35
CA VAL A 208 7.15 -4.40 -13.37
C VAL A 208 6.98 -5.88 -13.04
N PHE A 209 5.88 -6.28 -12.37
CA PHE A 209 5.69 -7.65 -11.87
C PHE A 209 5.74 -8.70 -12.98
N PRO A 210 5.11 -8.50 -14.16
CA PRO A 210 5.22 -9.47 -15.25
C PRO A 210 6.65 -9.64 -15.76
N GLY A 211 7.47 -8.58 -15.70
CA GLY A 211 8.89 -8.63 -16.06
C GLY A 211 9.70 -9.46 -15.06
N LEU A 212 9.45 -9.28 -13.76
CA LEU A 212 10.08 -10.07 -12.70
C LEU A 212 9.68 -11.56 -12.77
N LYS A 213 8.40 -11.83 -13.06
CA LYS A 213 7.91 -13.20 -13.31
C LYS A 213 8.61 -13.86 -14.49
N ALA A 214 8.80 -13.13 -15.60
CA ALA A 214 9.54 -13.63 -16.75
C ALA A 214 11.02 -13.91 -16.44
N GLN A 215 11.59 -13.23 -15.45
CA GLN A 215 12.94 -13.48 -14.94
C GLN A 215 13.00 -14.65 -13.92
N GLY A 216 11.87 -15.30 -13.63
CA GLY A 216 11.81 -16.48 -12.76
C GLY A 216 11.65 -16.20 -11.27
N TYR A 217 11.34 -14.96 -10.88
CA TYR A 217 11.14 -14.61 -9.47
C TYR A 217 9.72 -14.92 -9.00
N GLU A 218 9.60 -15.33 -7.73
CA GLU A 218 8.41 -15.06 -6.96
C GLU A 218 8.36 -13.58 -6.58
N VAL A 219 7.23 -12.93 -6.80
CA VAL A 219 7.07 -11.49 -6.60
C VAL A 219 6.32 -11.24 -5.31
N TRP A 220 7.02 -10.58 -4.39
CA TRP A 220 6.48 -10.09 -3.13
C TRP A 220 6.34 -8.57 -3.18
N VAL A 221 5.33 -8.04 -2.52
CA VAL A 221 5.09 -6.59 -2.49
C VAL A 221 5.12 -6.07 -1.06
N ASN A 222 6.02 -5.12 -0.79
CA ASN A 222 6.01 -4.35 0.45
C ASN A 222 5.25 -3.03 0.25
N THR A 223 4.11 -2.94 0.92
CA THR A 223 3.20 -1.79 0.84
C THR A 223 2.25 -1.78 2.03
N THR A 224 1.30 -0.84 2.05
CA THR A 224 0.24 -0.75 3.07
C THR A 224 -0.95 -1.63 2.70
N PRO A 225 -1.85 -1.97 3.65
CA PRO A 225 -3.13 -2.61 3.32
C PRO A 225 -3.90 -1.88 2.20
N LYS A 226 -3.85 -0.54 2.16
CA LYS A 226 -4.43 0.26 1.08
C LYS A 226 -3.83 -0.06 -0.30
N GLY A 227 -2.52 -0.27 -0.38
CA GLY A 227 -1.84 -0.68 -1.62
C GLY A 227 -2.20 -2.11 -2.03
N ARG A 228 -2.21 -3.03 -1.06
CA ARG A 228 -2.66 -4.43 -1.26
C ARG A 228 -4.06 -4.49 -1.83
N ASP A 229 -4.99 -3.70 -1.30
CA ASP A 229 -6.38 -3.70 -1.76
C ASP A 229 -6.46 -3.42 -3.26
N ILE A 230 -5.69 -2.47 -3.79
CA ILE A 230 -5.70 -2.16 -5.24
C ILE A 230 -5.16 -3.30 -6.10
N LEU A 231 -4.19 -4.05 -5.58
CA LEU A 231 -3.48 -5.08 -6.32
C LEU A 231 -3.93 -6.52 -5.97
N ALA A 232 -4.96 -6.67 -5.13
CA ALA A 232 -5.36 -7.95 -4.53
C ALA A 232 -5.64 -9.10 -5.53
N PHE A 233 -5.94 -8.78 -6.79
CA PHE A 233 -6.25 -9.76 -7.84
C PHE A 233 -5.24 -9.73 -8.99
N ASP A 234 -4.09 -9.07 -8.80
CA ASP A 234 -2.99 -9.15 -9.76
C ASP A 234 -2.41 -10.58 -9.74
N PRO A 235 -2.46 -11.32 -10.87
CA PRO A 235 -2.02 -12.72 -10.91
C PRO A 235 -0.49 -12.87 -10.81
N HIS A 236 0.25 -11.77 -10.84
CA HIS A 236 1.71 -11.80 -10.77
C HIS A 236 2.24 -11.68 -9.34
N ILE A 237 1.40 -11.51 -8.32
CA ILE A 237 1.85 -11.38 -6.93
C ILE A 237 1.73 -12.73 -6.22
N ASP A 238 2.83 -13.19 -5.62
CA ASP A 238 2.88 -14.44 -4.84
C ASP A 238 2.76 -14.20 -3.33
N GLY A 239 3.17 -13.03 -2.85
CA GLY A 239 3.20 -12.75 -1.42
C GLY A 239 3.18 -11.27 -1.07
N TRP A 240 2.91 -11.01 0.21
CA TRP A 240 2.76 -9.67 0.75
C TRP A 240 3.67 -9.48 1.95
N TRP A 241 4.37 -8.35 1.96
CA TRP A 241 5.10 -7.89 3.14
C TRP A 241 4.46 -6.60 3.62
N LEU A 242 3.38 -6.70 4.39
CA LEU A 242 2.57 -5.52 4.72
C LEU A 242 3.16 -4.74 5.88
N GLN A 243 2.98 -3.42 5.83
CA GLN A 243 3.26 -2.50 6.92
C GLN A 243 2.04 -1.59 7.10
N ASP A 244 1.63 -1.35 8.35
CA ASP A 244 0.57 -0.35 8.62
C ASP A 244 1.13 1.08 8.56
N THR A 245 0.24 2.05 8.35
CA THR A 245 0.62 3.47 8.36
C THR A 245 1.23 3.82 9.71
N ASP A 246 2.39 4.51 9.67
CA ASP A 246 3.16 4.95 10.83
C ASP A 246 3.64 3.82 11.78
N GLN A 247 3.60 2.55 11.35
CA GLN A 247 4.12 1.42 12.14
C GLN A 247 5.65 1.48 12.29
N VAL A 248 6.37 1.57 11.17
CA VAL A 248 7.81 1.82 11.15
C VAL A 248 8.02 3.33 11.05
N PRO A 249 8.74 3.98 11.98
CA PRO A 249 8.99 5.40 11.91
C PRO A 249 9.70 5.80 10.61
N ASN A 250 9.34 6.95 10.03
CA ASN A 250 9.92 7.40 8.75
C ASN A 250 11.45 7.51 8.78
N THR A 251 12.02 7.88 9.91
CA THR A 251 13.48 7.97 10.12
C THR A 251 14.18 6.61 10.08
N GLU A 252 13.44 5.52 10.28
CA GLU A 252 13.96 4.15 10.31
C GLU A 252 13.73 3.38 9.01
N LEU A 253 13.04 3.96 8.02
CA LEU A 253 12.70 3.25 6.77
C LEU A 253 13.95 2.77 6.01
N GLY A 254 15.06 3.51 6.07
CA GLY A 254 16.32 3.11 5.47
C GLY A 254 16.86 1.80 6.07
N ASP A 255 16.96 1.74 7.40
CA ASP A 255 17.42 0.57 8.14
C ASP A 255 16.47 -0.61 7.97
N TYR A 256 15.17 -0.34 7.98
CA TYR A 256 14.13 -1.33 7.71
C TYR A 256 14.31 -1.98 6.33
N TRP A 257 14.41 -1.18 5.27
CA TRP A 257 14.60 -1.71 3.91
C TRP A 257 15.94 -2.43 3.77
N GLN A 258 16.98 -2.00 4.48
CA GLN A 258 18.26 -2.69 4.51
C GLN A 258 18.15 -4.07 5.16
N ALA A 259 17.40 -4.20 6.25
CA ALA A 259 17.14 -5.49 6.87
C ALA A 259 16.38 -6.45 5.93
N LEU A 260 15.42 -5.94 5.14
CA LEU A 260 14.69 -6.74 4.16
C LEU A 260 15.59 -7.28 3.04
N ARG A 261 16.69 -6.60 2.69
CA ARG A 261 17.66 -7.12 1.69
C ARG A 261 18.31 -8.44 2.09
N GLN A 262 18.32 -8.76 3.39
CA GLN A 262 18.84 -10.05 3.88
C GLN A 262 17.82 -11.19 3.73
N ARG A 263 16.55 -10.86 3.45
CA ARG A 263 15.44 -11.83 3.36
C ARG A 263 15.05 -12.20 1.94
N PHE A 264 15.35 -11.35 0.96
CA PHE A 264 14.94 -11.53 -0.43
C PHE A 264 16.16 -11.55 -1.35
N ASP A 265 16.15 -12.42 -2.36
CA ASP A 265 17.22 -12.51 -3.36
C ASP A 265 17.39 -11.20 -4.15
N ARG A 266 16.29 -10.45 -4.28
CA ARG A 266 16.28 -9.14 -4.91
C ARG A 266 15.31 -8.21 -4.19
N VAL A 267 15.74 -6.98 -3.92
CA VAL A 267 14.87 -5.93 -3.38
C VAL A 267 14.91 -4.73 -4.32
N ILE A 268 13.74 -4.30 -4.77
CA ILE A 268 13.55 -3.17 -5.68
C ILE A 268 12.71 -2.15 -4.92
N ASN A 269 13.29 -0.99 -4.61
CA ASN A 269 12.54 0.11 -4.01
C ASN A 269 12.10 1.09 -5.09
N LEU A 270 10.79 1.19 -5.29
CA LEU A 270 10.15 2.12 -6.21
C LEU A 270 9.45 3.26 -5.49
N SER A 271 9.58 3.36 -4.16
CA SER A 271 9.21 4.57 -3.43
C SER A 271 10.10 5.72 -3.92
N GLU A 272 9.51 6.88 -4.18
CA GLU A 272 10.23 8.04 -4.72
C GLU A 272 10.83 7.83 -6.13
N SER A 273 10.32 6.84 -6.88
CA SER A 273 10.73 6.63 -8.29
C SER A 273 10.17 7.67 -9.26
N VAL A 274 9.04 8.30 -8.90
CA VAL A 274 8.40 9.37 -9.68
C VAL A 274 8.38 10.66 -8.87
N GLU A 275 7.74 10.65 -7.70
CA GLU A 275 7.92 11.71 -6.72
C GLU A 275 9.38 11.80 -6.28
N GLU A 276 9.89 13.01 -6.05
CA GLU A 276 11.29 13.35 -5.83
C GLU A 276 12.23 13.16 -7.03
N THR A 277 12.08 12.09 -7.82
CA THR A 277 12.95 11.79 -8.96
C THR A 277 12.55 12.54 -10.24
N LEU A 278 11.27 12.49 -10.63
CA LEU A 278 10.73 13.13 -11.83
C LEU A 278 9.73 14.25 -11.52
N LEU A 279 9.25 14.32 -10.28
CA LEU A 279 8.37 15.35 -9.77
C LEU A 279 8.91 15.90 -8.46
N THR A 280 9.22 17.19 -8.45
CA THR A 280 9.87 17.81 -7.29
C THR A 280 8.91 18.00 -6.12
N LEU A 281 9.40 17.75 -4.91
CA LEU A 281 8.71 18.05 -3.64
C LEU A 281 9.14 19.42 -3.10
N PRO A 282 8.27 20.12 -2.35
CA PRO A 282 8.67 21.34 -1.67
C PRO A 282 9.88 21.11 -0.77
N HIS A 283 10.69 22.16 -0.60
CA HIS A 283 11.93 22.18 0.21
C HIS A 283 13.09 21.35 -0.34
N ARG A 284 12.93 20.59 -1.43
CA ARG A 284 14.05 19.99 -2.15
C ARG A 284 14.75 21.03 -3.02
N VAL A 285 16.07 20.91 -3.18
CA VAL A 285 16.87 21.85 -3.98
C VAL A 285 16.40 21.90 -5.44
N ASN A 286 16.03 20.75 -6.01
CA ASN A 286 15.56 20.65 -7.39
C ASN A 286 14.21 21.33 -7.64
N ASP A 287 13.42 21.58 -6.59
CA ASP A 287 12.20 22.36 -6.70
C ASP A 287 12.50 23.83 -7.04
N GLN A 288 13.65 24.39 -6.63
CA GLN A 288 14.00 25.79 -6.88
C GLN A 288 14.60 26.05 -8.27
N TRP A 289 14.85 24.99 -9.06
CA TRP A 289 15.46 25.12 -10.37
C TRP A 289 14.65 26.02 -11.32
N HIS A 290 15.29 26.51 -12.37
CA HIS A 290 14.57 27.15 -13.47
C HIS A 290 13.66 26.13 -14.18
N ASN A 291 12.53 26.59 -14.75
CA ASN A 291 11.57 25.70 -15.46
C ASN A 291 12.24 24.88 -16.58
N GLN A 292 13.20 25.48 -17.30
CA GLN A 292 13.92 24.78 -18.37
C GLN A 292 14.76 23.61 -17.84
N ALA A 293 15.43 23.77 -16.69
CA ALA A 293 16.23 22.69 -16.09
C ALA A 293 15.33 21.53 -15.66
N ARG A 294 14.18 21.81 -15.03
CA ARG A 294 13.19 20.76 -14.71
C ARG A 294 12.71 20.04 -15.97
N ARG A 295 12.34 20.77 -17.02
CA ARG A 295 11.89 20.15 -18.27
C ARG A 295 12.97 19.32 -18.95
N LEU A 296 14.23 19.74 -18.87
CA LEU A 296 15.35 19.00 -19.42
C LEU A 296 15.59 17.67 -18.68
N LEU A 297 15.55 17.71 -17.35
CA LEU A 297 15.99 16.59 -16.50
C LEU A 297 14.86 15.67 -16.02
N LEU A 298 13.62 16.17 -16.00
CA LEU A 298 12.48 15.49 -15.37
C LEU A 298 11.40 15.08 -16.38
N ASN A 299 11.57 15.41 -17.67
CA ASN A 299 10.61 15.09 -18.73
C ASN A 299 10.85 13.73 -19.36
N HIS A 300 10.85 12.70 -18.52
CA HIS A 300 11.00 11.31 -18.91
C HIS A 300 9.73 10.52 -18.62
N ASN A 301 9.46 9.53 -19.45
CA ASN A 301 8.33 8.64 -19.24
C ASN A 301 8.45 7.89 -17.90
N HIS A 302 7.41 7.96 -17.07
CA HIS A 302 7.42 7.34 -15.74
C HIS A 302 7.60 5.81 -15.82
N MET A 303 7.00 5.14 -16.81
CA MET A 303 7.11 3.69 -16.95
C MET A 303 8.52 3.28 -17.38
N THR A 304 9.14 4.02 -18.30
CA THR A 304 10.54 3.83 -18.68
C THR A 304 11.46 3.90 -17.45
N VAL A 305 11.34 4.95 -16.64
CA VAL A 305 12.18 5.09 -15.43
C VAL A 305 11.90 3.99 -14.41
N ILE A 306 10.63 3.68 -14.12
CA ILE A 306 10.26 2.62 -13.17
C ILE A 306 10.79 1.25 -13.62
N HIS A 307 10.65 0.91 -14.90
CA HIS A 307 11.14 -0.36 -15.44
C HIS A 307 12.67 -0.43 -15.42
N ALA A 308 13.36 0.67 -15.71
CA ALA A 308 14.82 0.77 -15.63
C ALA A 308 15.32 0.58 -14.18
N LEU A 309 14.70 1.25 -13.21
CA LEU A 309 15.01 1.06 -11.78
C LEU A 309 14.78 -0.38 -11.32
N ALA A 310 13.74 -1.03 -11.84
CA ALA A 310 13.44 -2.42 -11.57
C ALA A 310 14.29 -3.42 -12.38
N GLY A 311 15.09 -2.97 -13.35
CA GLY A 311 15.88 -3.82 -14.24
C GLY A 311 15.02 -4.86 -14.97
N VAL A 312 13.87 -4.42 -15.51
CA VAL A 312 12.98 -5.25 -16.34
C VAL A 312 12.79 -4.61 -17.72
N PRO A 313 12.47 -5.38 -18.78
CA PRO A 313 12.28 -4.82 -20.11
C PRO A 313 11.21 -3.72 -20.15
N GLU A 314 11.45 -2.70 -20.97
CA GLU A 314 10.45 -1.68 -21.27
C GLU A 314 9.27 -2.25 -22.07
N GLY A 315 8.12 -1.62 -21.93
CA GLY A 315 6.86 -2.03 -22.54
C GLY A 315 5.76 -2.02 -21.49
N SER A 316 4.88 -1.02 -21.57
CA SER A 316 3.90 -0.77 -20.52
C SER A 316 2.97 -1.96 -20.34
N ARG A 317 2.93 -2.50 -19.11
CA ARG A 317 2.04 -3.58 -18.66
C ARG A 317 1.15 -3.13 -17.49
N LEU A 318 0.99 -1.81 -17.32
CA LEU A 318 0.12 -1.25 -16.29
C LEU A 318 -1.31 -1.72 -16.51
N ARG A 319 -1.83 -2.51 -15.58
CA ARG A 319 -3.19 -3.03 -15.64
C ARG A 319 -3.79 -3.15 -14.25
N PHE A 320 -5.03 -2.69 -14.12
CA PHE A 320 -5.84 -3.00 -12.95
C PHE A 320 -6.57 -4.33 -13.15
N HIS A 321 -6.43 -5.23 -12.17
CA HIS A 321 -7.08 -6.53 -12.16
C HIS A 321 -8.31 -6.49 -11.26
N ALA A 322 -9.49 -6.43 -11.87
CA ALA A 322 -10.78 -6.58 -11.18
C ALA A 322 -11.05 -8.06 -10.89
N SER A 323 -11.63 -8.36 -9.72
CA SER A 323 -12.10 -9.71 -9.40
C SER A 323 -13.27 -10.13 -10.29
N PRO A 324 -13.56 -11.43 -10.44
CA PRO A 324 -14.73 -11.90 -11.18
C PRO A 324 -16.06 -11.33 -10.65
N VAL A 325 -16.15 -11.09 -9.34
CA VAL A 325 -17.34 -10.49 -8.72
C VAL A 325 -17.45 -9.02 -9.09
N GLU A 326 -16.35 -8.27 -9.01
CA GLU A 326 -16.31 -6.85 -9.38
C GLU A 326 -16.61 -6.63 -10.86
N GLN A 327 -16.10 -7.50 -11.74
CA GLN A 327 -16.39 -7.45 -13.17
C GLN A 327 -17.89 -7.61 -13.44
N ARG A 328 -18.53 -8.63 -12.84
CA ARG A 328 -19.99 -8.84 -12.96
C ARG A 328 -20.79 -7.68 -12.40
N GLN A 329 -20.37 -7.12 -11.25
CA GLN A 329 -21.01 -5.95 -10.66
C GLN A 329 -20.90 -4.72 -11.56
N ALA A 330 -19.72 -4.46 -12.13
CA ALA A 330 -19.48 -3.36 -13.03
C ALA A 330 -20.32 -3.48 -14.32
N GLN A 331 -20.41 -4.68 -14.91
CA GLN A 331 -21.26 -4.97 -16.07
C GLN A 331 -22.74 -4.74 -15.76
N ARG A 332 -23.24 -5.24 -14.62
CA ARG A 332 -24.62 -5.00 -14.18
C ARG A 332 -24.90 -3.51 -13.96
N MET A 333 -23.94 -2.79 -13.38
CA MET A 333 -24.04 -1.34 -13.23
C MET A 333 -24.11 -0.64 -14.58
N ARG A 334 -23.29 -1.04 -15.57
CA ARG A 334 -23.33 -0.49 -16.93
C ARG A 334 -24.67 -0.76 -17.60
N GLN A 335 -25.19 -1.99 -17.49
CA GLN A 335 -26.50 -2.37 -18.02
C GLN A 335 -27.65 -1.59 -17.37
N ALA A 336 -27.59 -1.36 -16.06
CA ALA A 336 -28.61 -0.62 -15.31
C ALA A 336 -28.71 0.87 -15.70
N LEU A 337 -27.66 1.44 -16.32
CA LEU A 337 -27.70 2.80 -16.88
C LEU A 337 -28.54 2.90 -18.18
N GLY A 338 -28.88 1.76 -18.77
CA GLY A 338 -29.63 1.65 -20.02
C GLY A 338 -28.75 1.74 -21.26
N LYS A 339 -29.42 1.85 -22.42
CA LYS A 339 -28.76 2.08 -23.72
C LYS A 339 -28.29 3.53 -23.80
N GLY A 340 -27.14 3.75 -24.43
CA GLY A 340 -26.54 5.06 -24.66
C GLY A 340 -25.10 5.16 -24.16
N ALA A 341 -24.45 6.27 -24.51
CA ALA A 341 -23.08 6.55 -24.13
C ALA A 341 -22.92 6.85 -22.63
N VAL A 342 -21.94 6.23 -22.00
CA VAL A 342 -21.55 6.48 -20.61
C VAL A 342 -20.21 7.19 -20.57
N VAL A 343 -20.25 8.41 -20.03
CA VAL A 343 -19.08 9.20 -19.68
C VAL A 343 -18.88 9.11 -18.18
N MET A 344 -17.67 8.77 -17.76
CA MET A 344 -17.28 8.84 -16.36
C MET A 344 -16.29 9.97 -16.15
N TRP A 345 -16.52 10.79 -15.14
CA TRP A 345 -15.69 11.95 -14.84
C TRP A 345 -15.07 11.83 -13.46
N VAL A 346 -13.74 11.87 -13.41
CA VAL A 346 -12.96 11.95 -12.18
C VAL A 346 -12.75 13.42 -11.84
N LEU A 347 -13.49 13.90 -10.83
CA LEU A 347 -13.62 15.32 -10.53
C LEU A 347 -12.33 15.97 -10.03
N SER A 348 -11.50 15.21 -9.32
CA SER A 348 -10.22 15.70 -8.80
C SER A 348 -9.17 14.60 -8.64
N GLY A 349 -7.92 15.02 -8.48
CA GLY A 349 -6.82 14.22 -7.95
C GLY A 349 -6.37 14.72 -6.57
N SER A 350 -5.34 14.10 -6.01
CA SER A 350 -4.84 14.34 -4.65
C SER A 350 -4.15 15.69 -4.41
N SER A 351 -4.04 16.55 -5.42
CA SER A 351 -3.35 17.84 -5.35
C SER A 351 -4.22 18.92 -5.98
N LEU A 352 -4.10 20.16 -5.50
CA LEU A 352 -4.95 21.29 -5.90
C LEU A 352 -4.97 21.57 -7.42
N HIS A 353 -3.86 21.32 -8.12
CA HIS A 353 -3.74 21.52 -9.57
C HIS A 353 -4.36 20.40 -10.40
N LYS A 354 -4.86 19.36 -9.73
CA LYS A 354 -5.61 18.24 -10.31
C LYS A 354 -7.11 18.44 -10.08
N ALA A 355 -7.60 19.66 -10.18
CA ALA A 355 -9.02 19.99 -10.18
C ALA A 355 -9.27 20.98 -11.33
N TRP A 356 -10.36 20.79 -12.07
CA TRP A 356 -10.69 21.60 -13.24
C TRP A 356 -12.00 22.37 -12.99
N PRO A 357 -12.04 23.70 -13.19
CA PRO A 357 -13.10 24.54 -12.64
C PRO A 357 -14.41 24.54 -13.45
N PHE A 358 -14.45 24.00 -14.66
CA PHE A 358 -15.59 24.18 -15.57
C PHE A 358 -16.38 22.91 -15.85
N VAL A 359 -16.36 21.92 -14.94
CA VAL A 359 -17.09 20.65 -15.10
C VAL A 359 -18.54 20.88 -15.50
N ASP A 360 -19.24 21.80 -14.80
CA ASP A 360 -20.65 22.07 -15.03
C ASP A 360 -20.98 22.56 -16.45
N HIS A 361 -20.09 23.35 -17.06
CA HIS A 361 -20.26 23.85 -18.43
C HIS A 361 -20.27 22.70 -19.43
N VAL A 362 -19.36 21.74 -19.25
CA VAL A 362 -19.26 20.56 -20.12
C VAL A 362 -20.42 19.61 -19.90
N LEU A 363 -20.84 19.38 -18.65
CA LEU A 363 -21.99 18.52 -18.38
C LEU A 363 -23.27 19.09 -19.01
N ALA A 364 -23.51 20.40 -18.86
CA ALA A 364 -24.64 21.07 -19.48
C ALA A 364 -24.62 20.92 -21.01
N ALA A 365 -23.48 21.19 -21.65
CA ALA A 365 -23.32 21.05 -23.09
C ALA A 365 -23.59 19.61 -23.56
N LEU A 366 -22.97 18.61 -22.92
CA LEU A 366 -23.17 17.19 -23.27
C LEU A 366 -24.64 16.76 -23.12
N LEU A 367 -25.31 17.18 -22.05
CA LEU A 367 -26.71 16.82 -21.78
C LEU A 367 -27.69 17.47 -22.78
N MET A 368 -27.32 18.61 -23.35
CA MET A 368 -28.07 19.30 -24.42
C MET A 368 -27.78 18.71 -25.80
N THR A 369 -26.53 18.35 -26.09
CA THR A 369 -26.12 17.81 -27.39
C THR A 369 -26.52 16.35 -27.56
N ARG A 370 -26.47 15.54 -26.49
CA ARG A 370 -26.65 14.09 -26.57
C ARG A 370 -27.70 13.58 -25.59
N PRO A 371 -28.96 13.34 -26.01
CA PRO A 371 -30.05 12.92 -25.13
C PRO A 371 -29.84 11.57 -24.43
N ASP A 372 -29.15 10.62 -25.08
CA ASP A 372 -28.89 9.28 -24.55
C ASP A 372 -27.68 9.21 -23.59
N ILE A 373 -26.96 10.32 -23.39
CA ILE A 373 -25.77 10.33 -22.54
C ILE A 373 -26.12 10.03 -21.07
N ARG A 374 -25.20 9.34 -20.41
CA ARG A 374 -25.21 9.04 -18.98
C ARG A 374 -23.86 9.44 -18.41
N ILE A 375 -23.87 10.25 -17.35
CA ILE A 375 -22.66 10.85 -16.81
C ILE A 375 -22.47 10.34 -15.38
N VAL A 376 -21.35 9.69 -15.09
CA VAL A 376 -21.02 9.18 -13.76
C VAL A 376 -19.90 10.02 -13.16
N LEU A 377 -20.19 10.75 -12.10
CA LEU A 377 -19.23 11.58 -11.39
C LEU A 377 -18.61 10.78 -10.25
N VAL A 378 -17.27 10.76 -10.19
CA VAL A 378 -16.49 10.13 -9.12
C VAL A 378 -15.42 11.06 -8.58
N GLY A 379 -15.03 10.80 -7.35
CA GLY A 379 -14.06 11.59 -6.59
C GLY A 379 -14.03 11.12 -5.14
N ASP A 380 -13.21 11.76 -4.34
CA ASP A 380 -13.21 11.55 -2.89
C ASP A 380 -14.47 12.16 -2.24
N ALA A 381 -14.52 12.16 -0.90
CA ALA A 381 -15.65 12.74 -0.18
C ALA A 381 -15.79 14.26 -0.39
N ALA A 382 -14.69 14.98 -0.62
CA ALA A 382 -14.69 16.43 -0.82
C ALA A 382 -15.38 16.79 -2.16
N CYS A 383 -15.22 15.95 -3.19
CA CYS A 383 -15.88 16.15 -4.49
C CYS A 383 -17.41 16.12 -4.46
N ARG A 384 -18.06 15.68 -3.36
CA ARG A 384 -19.53 15.70 -3.25
C ARG A 384 -20.13 17.10 -3.42
N ILE A 385 -19.39 18.15 -3.05
CA ILE A 385 -19.84 19.54 -3.23
C ILE A 385 -19.98 19.88 -4.72
N LEU A 386 -19.06 19.40 -5.55
CA LEU A 386 -19.05 19.61 -7.00
C LEU A 386 -20.19 18.87 -7.71
N GLU A 387 -20.77 17.85 -7.07
CA GLU A 387 -21.90 17.10 -7.59
C GLU A 387 -23.26 17.75 -7.28
N GLY A 388 -23.31 18.77 -6.40
CA GLY A 388 -24.53 19.30 -5.81
C GLY A 388 -25.52 19.88 -6.81
N GLY A 389 -25.02 20.60 -7.83
CA GLY A 389 -25.83 21.22 -8.88
C GLY A 389 -26.65 20.23 -9.72
N TRP A 390 -26.24 18.96 -9.75
CA TRP A 390 -26.82 17.93 -10.62
C TRP A 390 -27.80 16.99 -9.92
N ARG A 391 -28.26 17.34 -8.71
CA ARG A 391 -29.08 16.44 -7.87
C ARG A 391 -30.43 16.04 -8.50
N LEU A 392 -30.98 16.89 -9.37
CA LEU A 392 -32.29 16.67 -10.03
C LEU A 392 -32.15 16.07 -11.43
N GLU A 393 -30.96 16.09 -12.02
CA GLU A 393 -30.73 15.54 -13.36
C GLU A 393 -30.55 14.02 -13.27
N ARG A 394 -31.54 13.27 -13.76
CA ARG A 394 -31.59 11.80 -13.65
C ARG A 394 -30.50 11.10 -14.46
N ARG A 395 -29.88 11.79 -15.42
CA ARG A 395 -28.81 11.27 -16.27
C ARG A 395 -27.42 11.41 -15.65
N VAL A 396 -27.30 12.15 -14.54
CA VAL A 396 -26.04 12.38 -13.81
C VAL A 396 -26.01 11.55 -12.52
N PHE A 397 -25.06 10.64 -12.41
CA PHE A 397 -24.91 9.70 -11.31
C PHE A 397 -23.77 10.13 -10.40
N ARG A 398 -24.14 10.60 -9.21
CA ARG A 398 -23.25 11.17 -8.19
C ARG A 398 -22.70 10.07 -7.28
N ARG A 399 -21.39 9.82 -7.34
CA ARG A 399 -20.72 8.67 -6.69
C ARG A 399 -19.48 9.07 -5.90
N SER A 400 -19.14 10.35 -5.82
CA SER A 400 -18.02 10.86 -5.04
C SER A 400 -18.13 10.52 -3.56
N GLY A 401 -17.06 9.93 -3.02
CA GLY A 401 -17.02 9.38 -1.66
C GLY A 401 -18.05 8.29 -1.38
N ARG A 402 -18.72 7.71 -2.38
CA ARG A 402 -19.68 6.60 -2.24
C ARG A 402 -19.14 5.28 -2.77
N TRP A 403 -18.25 5.34 -3.76
CA TRP A 403 -17.59 4.16 -4.31
C TRP A 403 -16.20 4.00 -3.71
N SER A 404 -15.81 2.75 -3.43
CA SER A 404 -14.42 2.41 -3.18
C SER A 404 -13.58 2.64 -4.42
N MET A 405 -12.26 2.76 -4.25
CA MET A 405 -11.35 2.90 -5.38
C MET A 405 -11.44 1.70 -6.32
N ARG A 406 -11.45 0.45 -5.81
CA ARG A 406 -11.62 -0.73 -6.67
C ARG A 406 -12.91 -0.71 -7.47
N ARG A 407 -14.05 -0.38 -6.85
CA ARG A 407 -15.34 -0.26 -7.55
C ARG A 407 -15.29 0.80 -8.65
N THR A 408 -14.62 1.92 -8.38
CA THR A 408 -14.38 3.00 -9.34
C THR A 408 -13.56 2.50 -10.54
N LEU A 409 -12.45 1.79 -10.30
CA LEU A 409 -11.60 1.23 -11.36
C LEU A 409 -12.32 0.13 -12.17
N SER A 410 -13.04 -0.78 -11.51
CA SER A 410 -13.79 -1.84 -12.20
C SER A 410 -14.90 -1.27 -13.09
N PHE A 411 -15.59 -0.22 -12.62
CA PHE A 411 -16.61 0.43 -13.44
C PHE A 411 -16.00 1.26 -14.57
N ALA A 412 -14.84 1.89 -14.35
CA ALA A 412 -14.13 2.63 -15.39
C ALA A 412 -13.76 1.75 -16.60
N GLN A 413 -13.57 0.44 -16.43
CA GLN A 413 -13.36 -0.50 -17.55
C GLN A 413 -14.63 -0.74 -18.41
N GLN A 414 -15.80 -0.24 -18.00
CA GLN A 414 -17.10 -0.47 -18.66
C GLN A 414 -17.68 0.79 -19.34
N VAL A 415 -16.97 1.92 -19.27
CA VAL A 415 -17.46 3.20 -19.81
C VAL A 415 -16.93 3.44 -21.21
N ASP A 416 -17.60 4.31 -21.96
CA ASP A 416 -17.19 4.66 -23.31
C ASP A 416 -16.07 5.71 -23.28
N VAL A 417 -16.22 6.71 -22.40
CA VAL A 417 -15.21 7.76 -22.18
C VAL A 417 -14.98 8.00 -20.69
N LEU A 418 -13.71 8.06 -20.29
CA LEU A 418 -13.24 8.50 -18.99
C LEU A 418 -12.58 9.87 -19.11
N VAL A 419 -12.97 10.81 -18.25
CA VAL A 419 -12.48 12.19 -18.24
C VAL A 419 -11.86 12.50 -16.89
N GLY A 420 -10.72 13.17 -16.85
CA GLY A 420 -10.16 13.60 -15.58
C GLY A 420 -8.72 14.09 -15.64
N PRO A 421 -8.20 14.58 -14.50
CA PRO A 421 -6.81 15.00 -14.37
C PRO A 421 -5.88 13.79 -14.20
N GLU A 422 -4.58 14.03 -14.21
CA GLU A 422 -3.52 13.03 -13.96
C GLU A 422 -3.64 12.40 -12.55
N THR A 423 -4.42 11.33 -12.45
CA THR A 423 -4.78 10.66 -11.20
C THR A 423 -4.70 9.13 -11.34
N GLY A 424 -4.76 8.41 -10.22
CA GLY A 424 -4.65 6.94 -10.20
C GLY A 424 -5.71 6.25 -11.07
N VAL A 425 -6.93 6.79 -11.13
CA VAL A 425 -8.01 6.27 -11.98
C VAL A 425 -7.67 6.39 -13.47
N MET A 426 -7.13 7.54 -13.90
CA MET A 426 -6.71 7.75 -15.28
C MET A 426 -5.51 6.85 -15.63
N ASN A 427 -4.52 6.76 -14.73
CA ASN A 427 -3.35 5.88 -14.91
C ASN A 427 -3.77 4.42 -15.10
N ALA A 428 -4.69 3.91 -14.26
CA ALA A 428 -5.21 2.55 -14.35
C ALA A 428 -5.77 2.20 -15.74
N MET A 429 -6.37 3.18 -16.40
CA MET A 429 -6.98 2.98 -17.71
C MET A 429 -6.03 3.24 -18.87
N GLY A 430 -4.81 3.75 -18.66
CA GLY A 430 -3.95 4.25 -19.73
C GLY A 430 -3.82 3.32 -20.94
N LEU A 431 -3.68 2.01 -20.69
CA LEU A 431 -3.58 0.97 -21.72
C LEU A 431 -4.90 0.27 -22.10
N GLU A 432 -5.99 0.53 -21.39
CA GLU A 432 -7.32 -0.01 -21.70
C GLU A 432 -7.89 0.63 -22.97
N ASN A 433 -8.88 0.00 -23.60
CA ASN A 433 -9.47 0.54 -24.85
C ASN A 433 -10.47 1.69 -24.62
N VAL A 434 -10.84 1.97 -23.37
CA VAL A 434 -11.72 3.09 -22.98
C VAL A 434 -11.18 4.41 -23.54
N GLY A 435 -12.06 5.26 -24.08
CA GLY A 435 -11.65 6.60 -24.52
C GLY A 435 -11.25 7.45 -23.33
N LYS A 436 -10.13 8.18 -23.41
CA LYS A 436 -9.72 9.09 -22.33
C LYS A 436 -9.61 10.52 -22.79
N VAL A 437 -10.15 11.44 -22.00
CA VAL A 437 -9.85 12.87 -22.06
C VAL A 437 -9.04 13.23 -20.82
N LEU A 438 -7.73 13.41 -21.00
CA LEU A 438 -6.78 13.62 -19.90
C LEU A 438 -6.40 15.10 -19.77
N PHE A 439 -6.63 15.71 -18.61
CA PHE A 439 -6.10 17.04 -18.29
C PHE A 439 -4.66 16.92 -17.77
N LEU A 440 -3.71 17.48 -18.52
CA LEU A 440 -2.31 17.54 -18.14
C LEU A 440 -2.05 18.81 -17.33
N SER A 441 -1.39 18.67 -16.18
CA SER A 441 -1.21 19.74 -15.20
C SER A 441 0.26 20.01 -14.91
N HIS A 442 0.90 19.12 -14.18
CA HIS A 442 2.31 19.24 -13.77
C HIS A 442 3.23 18.38 -14.64
N SER A 443 2.68 17.35 -15.28
CA SER A 443 3.39 16.44 -16.16
C SER A 443 3.06 16.72 -17.63
N SER A 444 3.92 16.24 -18.52
CA SER A 444 3.73 16.32 -19.96
C SER A 444 3.11 15.03 -20.52
N VAL A 445 2.83 15.02 -21.83
CA VAL A 445 2.51 13.77 -22.55
C VAL A 445 3.63 12.76 -22.42
N GLU A 446 4.88 13.20 -22.52
CA GLU A 446 6.04 12.31 -22.41
C GLU A 446 6.08 11.60 -21.06
N ASN A 447 5.82 12.34 -19.98
CA ASN A 447 5.84 11.78 -18.64
C ASN A 447 4.81 10.67 -18.43
N ILE A 448 3.55 10.91 -18.83
CA ILE A 448 2.42 10.07 -18.39
C ILE A 448 1.82 9.27 -19.54
N SER A 449 1.51 9.92 -20.67
CA SER A 449 0.54 9.40 -21.64
C SER A 449 1.10 9.11 -23.03
N SER A 450 2.41 9.18 -23.25
CA SER A 450 3.04 8.92 -24.56
C SER A 450 2.76 7.51 -25.09
N HIS A 451 2.50 6.55 -24.21
CA HIS A 451 2.15 5.16 -24.54
C HIS A 451 0.67 4.81 -24.30
N TRP A 452 -0.16 5.78 -23.89
CA TRP A 452 -1.57 5.50 -23.62
C TRP A 452 -2.36 5.30 -24.91
N LYS A 453 -3.35 4.40 -24.87
CA LYS A 453 -4.23 4.12 -25.99
C LYS A 453 -5.48 4.99 -25.92
N ASN A 454 -6.06 5.31 -27.08
CA ASN A 454 -7.36 5.97 -27.19
C ASN A 454 -7.49 7.22 -26.28
N THR A 455 -6.48 8.09 -26.30
CA THR A 455 -6.36 9.23 -25.36
C THR A 455 -6.23 10.55 -26.09
N ILE A 456 -7.07 11.52 -25.73
CA ILE A 456 -6.93 12.93 -26.07
C ILE A 456 -6.31 13.65 -24.87
N ASN A 457 -5.12 14.20 -25.09
CA ASN A 457 -4.38 14.96 -24.08
C ASN A 457 -4.74 16.44 -24.17
N LEU A 458 -5.33 16.98 -23.11
CA LEU A 458 -5.65 18.39 -22.99
C LEU A 458 -4.56 19.10 -22.20
N LYS A 459 -3.77 19.89 -22.92
CA LYS A 459 -2.73 20.77 -22.39
C LYS A 459 -3.27 22.19 -22.29
N PRO A 460 -2.83 22.99 -21.32
CA PRO A 460 -3.06 24.43 -21.37
C PRO A 460 -2.44 25.04 -22.64
N PRO A 461 -2.93 26.22 -23.06
CA PRO A 461 -2.33 27.03 -24.10
C PRO A 461 -0.85 27.37 -23.80
N THR A 462 -0.10 27.71 -24.86
CA THR A 462 1.35 28.00 -24.79
C THR A 462 1.70 29.20 -23.90
N GLU A 463 0.75 30.10 -23.68
CA GLU A 463 0.86 31.27 -22.81
C GLU A 463 0.98 30.86 -21.34
N VAL A 464 0.53 29.66 -20.98
CA VAL A 464 0.72 29.09 -19.64
C VAL A 464 2.14 28.55 -19.51
N THR A 465 3.08 29.47 -19.29
CA THR A 465 4.52 29.19 -19.29
C THR A 465 4.99 28.29 -18.16
N CYS A 466 4.17 28.01 -17.15
CA CYS A 466 4.53 27.09 -16.07
C CYS A 466 4.40 25.61 -16.47
N HIS A 467 3.57 25.26 -17.46
CA HIS A 467 3.30 23.87 -17.83
C HIS A 467 4.31 23.32 -18.87
N PRO A 468 4.76 22.05 -18.75
CA PRO A 468 4.69 21.22 -17.54
C PRO A 468 5.63 21.79 -16.47
N CYS A 469 5.22 21.75 -15.20
CA CYS A 469 6.00 22.33 -14.11
C CYS A 469 6.90 21.31 -13.40
N HIS A 470 6.57 20.02 -13.48
CA HIS A 470 7.26 18.91 -12.79
C HIS A 470 7.33 19.11 -11.27
N ARG A 471 6.24 19.61 -10.68
CA ARG A 471 6.12 19.89 -9.24
C ARG A 471 4.89 19.23 -8.64
N LEU A 472 5.04 18.70 -7.44
CA LEU A 472 3.93 18.33 -6.57
C LEU A 472 3.55 19.53 -5.69
N HIS A 473 2.28 19.91 -5.71
CA HIS A 473 1.75 21.07 -5.00
C HIS A 473 0.83 20.64 -3.86
N TYR A 474 1.12 21.12 -2.64
CA TYR A 474 0.31 20.94 -1.44
C TYR A 474 -0.30 22.25 -0.94
N GLY A 475 -0.05 23.35 -1.66
CA GLY A 475 -0.49 24.70 -1.37
C GLY A 475 -0.21 25.64 -2.55
N TRP A 476 -0.62 26.90 -2.42
CA TRP A 476 -0.56 27.90 -3.49
C TRP A 476 0.79 28.62 -3.61
N GLU A 477 1.74 28.35 -2.71
CA GLU A 477 3.02 29.06 -2.61
C GLU A 477 3.85 28.95 -3.89
N ARG A 478 3.66 27.85 -4.63
CA ARG A 478 4.42 27.53 -5.86
C ARG A 478 3.53 27.29 -7.08
N CYS A 479 2.21 27.37 -6.93
CA CYS A 479 1.25 27.14 -8.00
C CYS A 479 0.55 28.44 -8.35
N HIS A 480 0.54 28.81 -9.64
CA HIS A 480 -0.15 30.02 -10.07
C HIS A 480 -1.65 29.80 -9.99
N ARG A 481 -2.33 30.60 -9.17
CA ARG A 481 -3.77 30.59 -9.01
C ARG A 481 -4.41 31.52 -10.02
N ASP A 482 -5.38 31.01 -10.76
CA ASP A 482 -6.22 31.83 -11.62
C ASP A 482 -7.18 32.68 -10.73
N PRO A 483 -7.17 34.02 -10.84
CA PRO A 483 -7.93 34.88 -9.94
C PRO A 483 -9.43 34.77 -10.13
N GLN A 484 -9.91 34.38 -11.32
CA GLN A 484 -11.33 34.30 -11.63
C GLN A 484 -11.97 33.01 -11.10
N THR A 485 -11.31 31.87 -11.34
CA THR A 485 -11.83 30.54 -10.99
C THR A 485 -11.30 30.04 -9.65
N GLY A 486 -10.18 30.60 -9.17
CA GLY A 486 -9.48 30.12 -7.99
C GLY A 486 -8.77 28.77 -8.19
N ALA A 487 -8.79 28.19 -9.39
CA ALA A 487 -8.10 26.95 -9.74
C ALA A 487 -6.64 27.20 -10.16
N ALA A 488 -5.86 26.14 -10.36
CA ALA A 488 -4.53 26.28 -10.94
C ALA A 488 -4.62 26.84 -12.36
N TRP A 489 -3.76 27.81 -12.70
CA TRP A 489 -3.78 28.49 -13.98
C TRP A 489 -3.68 27.53 -15.17
N CYS A 490 -2.87 26.48 -15.07
CA CYS A 490 -2.78 25.43 -16.09
C CYS A 490 -4.06 24.62 -16.29
N ALA A 491 -4.86 24.43 -15.24
CA ALA A 491 -6.16 23.79 -15.36
C ALA A 491 -7.19 24.79 -15.92
N ALA A 492 -7.26 26.00 -15.36
CA ALA A 492 -8.22 27.03 -15.74
C ALA A 492 -8.06 27.51 -17.18
N ALA A 493 -6.85 27.43 -17.76
CA ALA A 493 -6.64 27.83 -19.15
C ALA A 493 -7.15 26.81 -20.19
N ILE A 494 -7.54 25.60 -19.77
CA ILE A 494 -8.13 24.61 -20.68
C ILE A 494 -9.61 24.96 -20.90
N ALA A 495 -9.94 25.43 -22.10
CA ALA A 495 -11.27 25.88 -22.46
C ALA A 495 -12.32 24.74 -22.46
N PRO A 496 -13.54 24.96 -21.92
CA PRO A 496 -14.58 23.93 -21.84
C PRO A 496 -14.99 23.33 -23.19
N ASP A 497 -15.09 24.14 -24.23
CA ASP A 497 -15.49 23.67 -25.57
C ASP A 497 -14.51 22.65 -26.15
N ARG A 498 -13.21 22.78 -25.83
CA ARG A 498 -12.20 21.78 -26.22
C ARG A 498 -12.43 20.45 -25.52
N VAL A 499 -12.88 20.48 -24.27
CA VAL A 499 -13.21 19.27 -23.50
C VAL A 499 -14.46 18.60 -24.08
N THR A 500 -15.51 19.38 -24.30
CA THR A 500 -16.76 18.90 -24.92
C THR A 500 -16.47 18.25 -26.28
N ALA A 501 -15.73 18.94 -27.16
CA ALA A 501 -15.36 18.41 -28.47
C ALA A 501 -14.55 17.11 -28.38
N ALA A 502 -13.61 17.01 -27.44
CA ALA A 502 -12.81 15.80 -27.23
C ALA A 502 -13.69 14.61 -26.79
N ILE A 503 -14.64 14.83 -25.89
CA ILE A 503 -15.57 13.79 -25.44
C ILE A 503 -16.45 13.33 -26.61
N LEU A 504 -17.07 14.25 -27.34
CA LEU A 504 -17.94 13.91 -28.46
C LEU A 504 -17.19 13.22 -29.61
N PHE A 505 -15.93 13.60 -29.86
CA PHE A 505 -15.05 12.94 -30.81
C PHE A 505 -14.81 11.47 -30.45
N LEU A 506 -14.43 11.18 -29.21
CA LEU A 506 -14.21 9.81 -28.75
C LEU A 506 -15.48 8.97 -28.76
N LEU A 507 -16.62 9.62 -28.64
CA LEU A 507 -17.93 8.99 -28.75
C LEU A 507 -18.46 8.89 -30.20
N GLY A 508 -17.66 9.22 -31.22
CA GLY A 508 -17.95 8.95 -32.63
C GLY A 508 -18.69 10.04 -33.41
N GLU A 509 -18.96 11.22 -32.84
CA GLU A 509 -19.82 12.24 -33.49
C GLU A 509 -19.18 12.97 -34.69
N PHE A 510 -17.88 12.79 -34.94
CA PHE A 510 -17.19 13.45 -36.07
C PHE A 510 -16.94 12.54 -37.28
N HIS A 511 -17.35 11.26 -37.26
CA HIS A 511 -17.09 10.30 -38.34
C HIS A 511 -18.21 10.15 -39.39
N GLU A 512 -19.38 10.77 -39.24
CA GLU A 512 -20.51 10.59 -40.17
C GLU A 512 -20.63 11.62 -41.31
N LYS A 513 -19.64 12.50 -41.53
CA LYS A 513 -19.66 13.47 -42.67
C LYS A 513 -18.70 13.16 -43.82
N ARG A 514 -18.18 11.93 -43.94
CA ARG A 514 -17.31 11.52 -45.08
C ARG A 514 -17.89 10.39 -45.96
N ARG A 515 -19.21 10.18 -45.94
CA ARG A 515 -19.90 9.40 -46.97
C ARG A 515 -20.90 10.29 -47.70
N GLY A 516 -20.53 10.70 -48.90
CA GLY A 516 -21.33 11.53 -49.78
C GLY A 516 -20.73 12.91 -49.91
N HIS A 517 -19.69 13.04 -50.74
CA HIS A 517 -19.57 14.00 -51.84
C HIS A 517 -18.78 13.29 -52.93
#